data_AF-A0A0C2WR61-F1
#
_entry.id   AF-A0A0C2WR61-F1
#
_cell.length_a   1.000
_cell.length_b   1.000
_cell.length_c   1.000
_cell.angle_alpha   90.00
_cell.angle_beta   90.00
_cell.angle_gamma   90.00
#
_symmetry.space_group_name_H-M   'P 1'
#
loop_
_entity.id
_entity.type
_entity.pdbx_description
1 polymer ?
#
loop_
_entity_poly.entity_id
_entity_poly.type
_entity_poly.pdbx_seq_one_letter_code
_entity_poly.pdbx_strand_id
1 'polypeptide(L)'
;MMIEQPNGHEKRRSRPIFRSIVKGYPPGIVLPVEDWEETWKPLLCLQDTLLNTLKSQSCGFSQVMRELLLHLTILQRNSHQSAAVQVLDSNLNETVTEQSPTLVTEAGQNTLENDLDRCLCALLSSLQKTNSVLVVDRLIIERMSSLLAFDSAETATRVRSVVEAQKLIDSIDLLIHNQTFLSHCGRNAACKAALLASEIYSKVPLLPRPVFLNGPTQRCDWLLQNDGLSNLEASLCSTFLSRILDHDYIIPYLWIYQGDELKFVYGNVNEEHEPVDKWLARSRPNFVARIRVMLAVAKAIRYIHSMDVVVALGSIPIDSHYIALDSNLHAKILCSGVFAWQVRDSEDLIFEGKGGCTPEHNIATFADLFEKVCFRDDNENLPNDLVEDVRRLIERCRVEDPKSRPSMENVVNEMEAWDLT
;
A
#
# COMPACT_ATOMS: atom_id res chain seq x y z
N MET A 1 23.03 19.55 18.38
CA MET A 1 22.88 18.40 17.46
C MET A 1 24.20 17.63 17.49
N MET A 2 24.23 16.47 18.15
CA MET A 2 25.43 15.63 18.19
C MET A 2 25.20 14.47 17.22
N ILE A 3 25.88 14.51 16.08
CA ILE A 3 25.93 13.36 15.17
C ILE A 3 26.89 12.38 15.83
N GLU A 4 26.36 11.33 16.47
CA GLU A 4 27.21 10.26 16.99
C GLU A 4 28.00 9.65 15.83
N GLN A 5 29.33 9.80 15.87
CA GLN A 5 30.17 9.04 14.96
C GLN A 5 30.17 7.58 15.43
N PRO A 6 29.87 6.61 14.55
CA PRO A 6 29.97 5.21 14.91
C PRO A 6 31.42 4.90 15.32
N ASN A 7 31.59 4.11 16.38
CA ASN A 7 32.90 3.65 16.86
C ASN A 7 33.71 3.08 15.68
N GLY A 8 34.93 3.59 15.51
CA GLY A 8 35.75 3.46 14.29
C GLY A 8 36.22 2.06 13.88
N HIS A 9 35.61 0.99 14.40
CA HIS A 9 35.96 -0.40 14.08
C HIS A 9 35.00 -1.09 13.12
N GLU A 10 33.82 -0.53 12.82
CA GLU A 10 32.98 -1.02 11.73
C GLU A 10 33.09 -0.08 10.53
N LYS A 11 33.64 -0.57 9.42
CA LYS A 11 33.59 0.10 8.09
C LYS A 11 32.16 0.13 7.51
N ARG A 12 31.14 0.26 8.36
CA ARG A 12 29.76 0.44 7.93
C ARG A 12 29.52 1.92 7.71
N ARG A 13 28.95 2.24 6.55
CA ARG A 13 28.54 3.59 6.18
C ARG A 13 27.78 4.19 7.35
N SER A 14 28.28 5.31 7.88
CA SER A 14 27.61 6.06 8.92
C SER A 14 26.22 6.46 8.41
N ARG A 15 25.19 5.76 8.84
CA ARG A 15 23.80 6.18 8.64
C ARG A 15 23.47 7.11 9.81
N PRO A 16 23.25 8.42 9.58
CA PRO A 16 22.79 9.28 10.65
C PRO A 16 21.47 8.70 11.19
N ILE A 17 21.47 8.30 12.46
CA ILE A 17 20.30 7.75 13.12
C ILE A 17 19.41 8.95 13.50
N PHE A 18 18.59 9.42 12.56
CA PHE A 18 17.57 10.43 12.86
C PHE A 18 16.52 9.91 13.86
N ARG A 19 16.40 8.59 13.99
CA ARG A 19 15.47 7.86 14.86
C ARG A 19 15.52 8.30 16.34
N SER A 20 16.69 8.66 16.88
CA SER A 20 16.82 9.10 18.29
C SER A 20 16.40 10.55 18.49
N ILE A 21 16.64 11.41 17.49
CA ILE A 21 16.33 12.84 17.54
C ILE A 21 14.81 13.05 17.55
N VAL A 22 14.07 12.28 16.76
CA VAL A 22 12.62 12.42 16.62
C VAL A 22 11.86 11.99 17.89
N LYS A 23 12.25 10.87 18.52
CA LYS A 23 11.56 10.41 19.74
C LYS A 23 11.63 11.44 20.87
N GLY A 24 12.68 12.27 20.88
CA GLY A 24 12.91 13.28 21.91
C GLY A 24 12.61 14.71 21.51
N TYR A 25 12.51 15.02 20.20
CA TYR A 25 12.43 16.41 19.76
C TYR A 25 11.70 16.67 18.43
N PRO A 26 10.90 17.75 18.36
CA PRO A 26 10.46 18.61 19.46
C PRO A 26 9.14 18.11 20.06
N PRO A 27 9.01 17.95 21.39
CA PRO A 27 7.70 17.97 22.02
C PRO A 27 7.21 19.42 22.01
N GLY A 28 6.12 19.72 21.29
CA GLY A 28 5.35 20.94 21.50
C GLY A 28 5.75 22.18 20.70
N ILE A 29 6.51 22.07 19.60
CA ILE A 29 6.60 23.18 18.65
C ILE A 29 5.30 23.24 17.85
N VAL A 30 4.43 24.19 18.22
CA VAL A 30 3.24 24.55 17.46
C VAL A 30 3.61 25.72 16.55
N LEU A 31 3.98 25.43 15.30
CA LEU A 31 4.09 26.48 14.28
C LEU A 31 2.74 26.66 13.57
N PRO A 32 2.41 27.90 13.16
CA PRO A 32 1.42 28.16 12.13
C PRO A 32 1.64 27.31 10.87
N VAL A 33 0.57 27.10 10.11
CA VAL A 33 0.60 26.29 8.89
C VAL A 33 1.54 26.91 7.87
N GLU A 34 1.49 28.23 7.76
CA GLU A 34 2.26 29.04 6.83
C GLU A 34 3.76 28.90 7.10
N ASP A 35 4.14 28.86 8.39
CA ASP A 35 5.52 28.68 8.82
C ASP A 35 6.01 27.25 8.51
N TRP A 36 5.15 26.24 8.67
CA TRP A 36 5.47 24.89 8.20
C TRP A 36 5.64 24.86 6.69
N GLU A 37 4.70 25.41 5.92
CA GLU A 37 4.81 25.45 4.46
C GLU A 37 6.09 26.16 3.99
N GLU A 38 6.48 27.26 4.65
CA GLU A 38 7.73 27.96 4.35
C GLU A 38 8.96 27.11 4.72
N THR A 39 8.93 26.43 5.87
CA THR A 39 10.00 25.52 6.32
C THR A 39 10.18 24.34 5.37
N TRP A 40 9.13 23.89 4.69
CA TRP A 40 9.17 22.76 3.77
C TRP A 40 9.66 23.11 2.38
N LYS A 41 9.46 24.35 1.91
CA LYS A 41 9.85 24.77 0.55
C LYS A 41 11.31 24.42 0.20
N PRO A 42 12.31 24.67 1.07
CA PRO A 42 13.69 24.29 0.78
C PRO A 42 13.88 22.77 0.65
N LEU A 43 13.18 21.97 1.46
CA LEU A 43 13.28 20.51 1.44
C LEU A 43 12.64 19.91 0.19
N LEU A 44 11.46 20.41 -0.20
CA LEU A 44 10.80 20.01 -1.45
C LEU A 44 11.62 20.44 -2.67
N CYS A 45 12.18 21.65 -2.66
CA CYS A 45 13.06 22.13 -3.72
C CYS A 45 14.35 21.29 -3.82
N LEU A 46 14.94 20.92 -2.68
CA LEU A 46 16.09 20.03 -2.63
C LEU A 46 15.74 18.64 -3.18
N GLN A 47 14.58 18.10 -2.80
CA GLN A 47 14.09 16.82 -3.30
C GLN A 47 13.88 16.85 -4.82
N ASP A 48 13.19 17.87 -5.35
CA ASP A 48 12.99 18.05 -6.80
C ASP A 48 14.33 18.20 -7.53
N THR A 49 15.27 18.96 -6.96
CA THR A 49 16.62 19.11 -7.53
C THR A 49 17.34 17.76 -7.61
N LEU A 50 17.20 16.93 -6.59
CA LEU A 50 17.84 15.61 -6.54
C LEU A 50 17.19 14.61 -7.47
N LEU A 51 15.86 14.63 -7.59
CA LEU A 51 15.12 13.84 -8.57
C LEU A 51 15.59 14.14 -10.01
N ASN A 52 15.96 15.39 -10.29
CA ASN A 52 16.42 15.81 -11.62
C ASN A 52 17.92 15.62 -11.86
N THR A 53 18.75 15.49 -10.81
CA THR A 53 20.22 15.47 -10.94
C THR A 53 20.86 14.12 -10.65
N LEU A 54 20.28 13.32 -9.74
CA LEU A 54 20.81 12.02 -9.40
C LEU A 54 20.26 10.96 -10.35
N LYS A 55 21.16 10.13 -10.89
CA LYS A 55 20.75 8.85 -11.48
C LYS A 55 20.00 8.08 -10.39
N SER A 56 18.89 7.45 -10.76
CA SER A 56 17.83 6.88 -9.93
C SER A 56 18.22 5.77 -8.93
N GLN A 57 19.49 5.66 -8.54
CA GLN A 57 19.89 4.74 -7.49
C GLN A 57 19.38 5.24 -6.14
N SER A 58 18.69 4.36 -5.42
CA SER A 58 18.29 4.58 -4.03
C SER A 58 19.56 4.88 -3.22
N CYS A 59 19.75 6.15 -2.88
CA CYS A 59 20.84 6.58 -2.04
C CYS A 59 20.28 6.77 -0.62
N GLY A 60 21.10 6.58 0.41
CA GLY A 60 20.65 6.81 1.80
C GLY A 60 20.06 8.21 2.02
N PHE A 61 20.39 9.17 1.15
CA PHE A 61 19.78 10.49 1.16
C PHE A 61 18.27 10.48 0.84
N SER A 62 17.79 9.70 -0.14
CA SER A 62 16.35 9.64 -0.44
C SER A 62 15.55 9.03 0.71
N GLN A 63 16.14 8.07 1.43
CA GLN A 63 15.57 7.52 2.66
C GLN A 63 15.51 8.59 3.77
N VAL A 64 16.59 9.33 4.00
CA VAL A 64 16.61 10.44 4.97
C VAL A 64 15.57 11.51 4.63
N MET A 65 15.42 11.88 3.36
CA MET A 65 14.39 12.84 2.93
C MET A 65 12.99 12.28 3.16
N ARG A 66 12.76 11.01 2.85
CA ARG A 66 11.48 10.34 3.11
C ARG A 66 11.13 10.41 4.59
N GLU A 67 12.05 10.03 5.46
CA GLU A 67 11.88 10.13 6.91
C GLU A 67 11.61 11.58 7.33
N LEU A 68 12.40 12.54 6.86
CA LEU A 68 12.25 13.94 7.27
C LEU A 68 10.89 14.53 6.86
N LEU A 69 10.49 14.37 5.60
CA LEU A 69 9.20 14.85 5.07
C LEU A 69 8.04 14.24 5.84
N LEU A 70 8.14 12.96 6.16
CA LEU A 70 7.18 12.25 6.97
C LEU A 70 7.06 12.83 8.37
N HIS A 71 8.16 13.02 9.08
CA HIS A 71 8.13 13.63 10.40
C HIS A 71 7.52 15.02 10.36
N LEU A 72 7.87 15.82 9.35
CA LEU A 72 7.31 17.15 9.18
C LEU A 72 5.81 17.12 8.91
N THR A 73 5.32 16.14 8.13
CA THR A 73 3.87 15.96 7.87
C THR A 73 3.11 15.70 9.15
N ILE A 74 3.70 14.84 9.98
CA ILE A 74 3.13 14.50 11.28
C ILE A 74 3.05 15.76 12.15
N LEU A 75 4.10 16.58 12.16
CA LEU A 75 4.15 17.82 12.93
C LEU A 75 3.20 18.91 12.40
N GLN A 76 3.10 19.10 11.08
CA GLN A 76 2.18 20.08 10.47
C GLN A 76 0.73 19.79 10.86
N ARG A 77 0.33 18.52 10.92
CA ARG A 77 -1.08 18.19 11.20
C ARG A 77 -1.48 18.44 12.65
N ASN A 78 -0.54 18.33 13.59
CA ASN A 78 -0.79 18.66 14.99
C ASN A 78 -1.11 20.15 15.18
N SER A 79 -0.66 21.05 14.29
CA SER A 79 -1.05 22.46 14.35
C SER A 79 -2.42 22.74 13.73
N HIS A 80 -2.85 21.99 12.70
CA HIS A 80 -4.13 22.18 12.03
C HIS A 80 -5.36 21.78 12.85
N GLN A 81 -5.28 20.74 13.68
CA GLN A 81 -6.43 20.30 14.50
C GLN A 81 -6.89 21.40 15.46
N SER A 82 -5.98 22.32 15.84
CA SER A 82 -6.30 23.47 16.69
C SER A 82 -7.02 24.62 15.95
N ALA A 83 -6.83 24.75 14.63
CA ALA A 83 -7.40 25.86 13.84
C ALA A 83 -8.68 25.47 13.07
N ALA A 84 -8.77 24.22 12.60
CA ALA A 84 -9.88 23.77 11.74
C ALA A 84 -11.25 23.71 12.45
N VAL A 85 -11.28 23.70 13.79
CA VAL A 85 -12.53 23.78 14.58
C VAL A 85 -13.23 25.14 14.40
N GLN A 86 -12.56 26.18 13.87
CA GLN A 86 -13.13 27.53 13.77
C GLN A 86 -13.50 27.99 12.34
N VAL A 87 -13.13 27.25 11.28
CA VAL A 87 -13.16 27.81 9.90
C VAL A 87 -14.14 27.10 8.95
N LEU A 88 -14.76 25.98 9.35
CA LEU A 88 -15.56 25.16 8.41
C LEU A 88 -16.91 25.77 7.96
N ASP A 89 -17.34 26.92 8.49
CA ASP A 89 -18.66 27.49 8.20
C ASP A 89 -18.69 28.57 7.10
N SER A 90 -17.57 28.97 6.48
CA SER A 90 -17.55 30.23 5.69
C SER A 90 -17.39 30.15 4.17
N ASN A 91 -17.07 29.02 3.53
CA ASN A 91 -16.67 29.04 2.09
C ASN A 91 -17.29 27.95 1.20
N LEU A 92 -18.61 27.95 1.03
CA LEU A 92 -19.31 27.04 0.09
C LEU A 92 -20.04 27.72 -1.08
N ASN A 93 -19.82 29.01 -1.34
CA ASN A 93 -20.55 29.75 -2.39
C ASN A 93 -19.65 30.30 -3.50
N GLU A 94 -18.77 29.48 -4.07
CA GLU A 94 -18.08 29.85 -5.32
C GLU A 94 -18.72 29.09 -6.50
N THR A 95 -19.59 29.79 -7.22
CA THR A 95 -20.23 29.31 -8.44
C THR A 95 -19.19 29.11 -9.53
N VAL A 96 -18.92 27.84 -9.85
CA VAL A 96 -18.09 27.42 -10.98
C VAL A 96 -18.80 27.79 -12.28
N THR A 97 -18.21 28.70 -13.05
CA THR A 97 -18.66 29.02 -14.40
C THR A 97 -18.21 27.88 -15.31
N GLU A 98 -19.13 27.04 -15.77
CA GLU A 98 -18.88 25.96 -16.73
C GLU A 98 -18.26 26.54 -18.01
N GLN A 99 -16.97 26.34 -18.19
CA GLN A 99 -16.29 26.65 -19.44
C GLN A 99 -16.38 25.40 -20.33
N SER A 100 -17.31 25.43 -21.29
CA SER A 100 -17.53 24.32 -22.23
C SER A 100 -16.21 24.00 -22.97
N PRO A 101 -15.76 22.74 -22.99
CA PRO A 101 -14.55 22.38 -23.71
C PRO A 101 -14.80 22.54 -25.21
N THR A 102 -14.07 23.45 -25.84
CA THR A 102 -14.06 23.63 -27.29
C THR A 102 -13.71 22.29 -27.94
N LEU A 103 -14.64 21.76 -28.72
CA LEU A 103 -14.57 20.47 -29.40
C LEU A 103 -13.33 20.44 -30.31
N VAL A 104 -12.24 19.81 -29.84
CA VAL A 104 -11.03 19.59 -30.62
C VAL A 104 -11.33 18.46 -31.60
N THR A 105 -11.28 18.77 -32.90
CA THR A 105 -11.51 17.85 -34.02
C THR A 105 -10.63 16.59 -33.94
N GLU A 106 -11.25 15.42 -34.02
CA GLU A 106 -10.71 14.04 -33.86
C GLU A 106 -9.52 13.67 -34.77
N ALA A 107 -9.23 14.46 -35.82
CA ALA A 107 -8.22 14.11 -36.82
C ALA A 107 -6.75 14.09 -36.31
N GLY A 108 -6.48 14.55 -35.08
CA GLY A 108 -5.14 14.61 -34.49
C GLY A 108 -4.82 13.55 -33.42
N GLN A 109 -5.75 12.68 -33.03
CA GLN A 109 -5.56 11.78 -31.88
C GLN A 109 -4.72 10.53 -32.19
N ASN A 110 -4.69 10.06 -33.45
CA ASN A 110 -3.99 8.82 -33.81
C ASN A 110 -2.45 8.92 -33.82
N THR A 111 -1.87 10.11 -33.61
CA THR A 111 -0.40 10.30 -33.49
C THR A 111 0.06 10.47 -32.04
N LEU A 112 -0.84 10.39 -31.07
CA LEU A 112 -0.52 10.65 -29.66
C LEU A 112 -0.02 9.41 -28.90
N GLU A 113 -0.34 8.20 -29.38
CA GLU A 113 -0.16 6.97 -28.61
C GLU A 113 1.31 6.53 -28.38
N ASN A 114 2.27 7.06 -29.15
CA ASN A 114 3.66 6.60 -29.09
C ASN A 114 4.61 7.53 -28.34
N ASP A 115 4.13 8.65 -27.78
CA ASP A 115 4.96 9.62 -27.08
C ASP A 115 4.58 9.69 -25.60
N LEU A 116 5.38 9.02 -24.77
CA LEU A 116 5.21 8.96 -23.31
C LEU A 116 5.19 10.37 -22.69
N ASP A 117 6.09 11.26 -23.10
CA ASP A 117 6.16 12.62 -22.53
C ASP A 117 4.87 13.39 -22.85
N ARG A 118 4.36 13.25 -24.08
CA ARG A 118 3.10 13.88 -24.49
C ARG A 118 1.89 13.32 -23.74
N CYS A 119 1.81 12.00 -23.56
CA CYS A 119 0.75 11.35 -22.78
C CYS A 119 0.75 11.80 -21.32
N LEU A 120 1.92 11.79 -20.67
CA LEU A 120 2.08 12.22 -19.29
C LEU A 120 1.73 13.71 -19.12
N CYS A 121 2.26 14.59 -19.97
CA CYS A 121 1.93 16.02 -19.95
C CYS A 121 0.43 16.27 -20.17
N ALA A 122 -0.21 15.53 -21.08
CA ALA A 122 -1.64 15.64 -21.31
C ALA A 122 -2.42 15.23 -20.05
N LEU A 123 -2.11 14.07 -19.45
CA LEU A 123 -2.78 13.64 -18.21
C LEU A 123 -2.61 14.69 -17.10
N LEU A 124 -1.38 15.11 -16.81
CA LEU A 124 -1.08 16.11 -15.77
C LEU A 124 -1.79 17.44 -16.03
N SER A 125 -1.89 17.87 -17.28
CA SER A 125 -2.61 19.08 -17.66
C SER A 125 -4.12 18.96 -17.42
N SER A 126 -4.71 17.76 -17.60
CA SER A 126 -6.11 17.51 -17.24
C SER A 126 -6.31 17.58 -15.73
N LEU A 127 -5.41 16.94 -14.96
CA LEU A 127 -5.48 16.92 -13.50
C LEU A 127 -5.28 18.32 -12.88
N GLN A 128 -4.60 19.22 -13.57
CA GLN A 128 -4.46 20.62 -13.16
C GLN A 128 -5.75 21.44 -13.34
N LYS A 129 -6.59 21.07 -14.31
CA LYS A 129 -7.83 21.81 -14.63
C LYS A 129 -8.99 21.41 -13.74
N THR A 130 -9.00 20.17 -13.25
CA THR A 130 -9.94 19.74 -12.23
C THR A 130 -9.61 20.47 -10.93
N ASN A 131 -10.47 21.40 -10.52
CA ASN A 131 -10.45 21.98 -9.18
C ASN A 131 -10.42 20.86 -8.13
N SER A 132 -10.03 21.18 -6.89
CA SER A 132 -9.73 20.28 -5.75
C SER A 132 -10.54 18.98 -5.58
N VAL A 133 -11.74 18.87 -6.17
CA VAL A 133 -12.51 17.64 -6.33
C VAL A 133 -12.15 16.96 -7.67
N LEU A 134 -11.27 15.97 -7.62
CA LEU A 134 -10.98 15.10 -8.75
C LEU A 134 -12.25 14.32 -9.14
N VAL A 135 -12.90 14.74 -10.23
CA VAL A 135 -13.98 13.98 -10.86
C VAL A 135 -13.36 13.10 -11.94
N VAL A 136 -13.57 11.79 -11.86
CA VAL A 136 -13.17 10.86 -12.93
C VAL A 136 -14.09 11.07 -14.12
N ASP A 137 -13.61 11.81 -15.11
CA ASP A 137 -14.27 11.90 -16.41
C ASP A 137 -13.69 10.89 -17.41
N ARG A 138 -14.39 10.75 -18.54
CA ARG A 138 -13.97 9.86 -19.63
C ARG A 138 -12.59 10.23 -20.18
N LEU A 139 -12.24 11.52 -20.22
CA LEU A 139 -10.99 12.01 -20.76
C LEU A 139 -9.80 11.60 -19.88
N ILE A 140 -9.95 11.63 -18.56
CA ILE A 140 -8.96 11.15 -17.58
C ILE A 140 -8.79 9.63 -17.72
N ILE A 141 -9.89 8.88 -17.86
CA ILE A 141 -9.85 7.43 -18.09
C ILE A 141 -9.05 7.13 -19.37
N GLU A 142 -9.37 7.76 -20.50
CA GLU A 142 -8.69 7.55 -21.78
C GLU A 142 -7.19 7.90 -21.67
N ARG A 143 -6.85 9.05 -21.05
CA ARG A 143 -5.45 9.46 -20.86
C ARG A 143 -4.67 8.53 -19.94
N MET A 144 -5.28 8.05 -18.86
CA MET A 144 -4.66 7.06 -17.99
C MET A 144 -4.43 5.76 -18.76
N SER A 145 -5.42 5.28 -19.50
CA SER A 145 -5.29 4.06 -20.31
C SER A 145 -4.15 4.15 -21.33
N SER A 146 -4.01 5.29 -22.02
CA SER A 146 -2.86 5.53 -22.90
C SER A 146 -1.53 5.53 -22.15
N LEU A 147 -1.48 6.11 -20.94
CA LEU A 147 -0.27 6.11 -20.11
C LEU A 147 0.11 4.68 -19.66
N LEU A 148 -0.87 3.84 -19.34
CA LEU A 148 -0.66 2.44 -18.89
C LEU A 148 -0.27 1.48 -20.03
N ALA A 149 -0.22 1.96 -21.27
CA ALA A 149 0.36 1.21 -22.38
C ALA A 149 1.89 1.19 -22.32
N PHE A 150 2.51 2.17 -21.63
CA PHE A 150 3.96 2.28 -21.48
C PHE A 150 4.47 1.43 -20.29
N ASP A 151 5.80 1.26 -20.25
CA ASP A 151 6.47 0.63 -19.11
C ASP A 151 6.34 1.51 -17.85
N SER A 152 5.98 0.90 -16.72
CA SER A 152 5.75 1.61 -15.45
C SER A 152 7.03 2.25 -14.92
N ALA A 153 8.17 1.56 -15.05
CA ALA A 153 9.44 2.07 -14.57
C ALA A 153 9.91 3.24 -15.45
N GLU A 154 9.78 3.15 -16.77
CA GLU A 154 10.05 4.25 -17.70
C GLU A 154 9.15 5.46 -17.38
N THR A 155 7.84 5.26 -17.27
CA THR A 155 6.88 6.32 -16.93
C THR A 155 7.25 7.02 -15.63
N ALA A 156 7.58 6.25 -14.58
CA ALA A 156 8.00 6.82 -13.31
C ALA A 156 9.33 7.61 -13.40
N THR A 157 10.23 7.31 -14.34
CA THR A 157 11.43 8.17 -14.57
C THR A 157 11.09 9.53 -15.17
N ARG A 158 9.93 9.66 -15.81
CA ARG A 158 9.49 10.92 -16.43
C ARG A 158 8.75 11.85 -15.47
N VAL A 159 8.43 11.38 -14.27
CA VAL A 159 7.85 12.19 -13.20
C VAL A 159 8.97 13.00 -12.54
N ARG A 160 8.96 14.34 -12.70
CA ARG A 160 10.11 15.20 -12.37
C ARG A 160 9.95 16.01 -11.10
N SER A 161 8.78 15.94 -10.48
CA SER A 161 8.51 16.66 -9.23
C SER A 161 7.62 15.86 -8.29
N VAL A 162 7.71 16.20 -7.00
CA VAL A 162 6.84 15.66 -5.96
C VAL A 162 5.37 15.96 -6.24
N VAL A 163 5.07 17.16 -6.76
CA VAL A 163 3.70 17.59 -7.03
C VAL A 163 3.06 16.77 -8.16
N GLU A 164 3.81 16.51 -9.23
CA GLU A 164 3.35 15.64 -10.32
C GLU A 164 3.11 14.20 -9.83
N ALA A 165 4.08 13.66 -9.08
CA ALA A 165 4.00 12.34 -8.49
C ALA A 165 2.77 12.19 -7.60
N GLN A 166 2.52 13.16 -6.72
CA GLN A 166 1.36 13.17 -5.82
C GLN A 166 0.05 13.20 -6.61
N LYS A 167 -0.08 14.09 -7.60
CA LYS A 167 -1.29 14.16 -8.45
C LYS A 167 -1.55 12.85 -9.20
N LEU A 168 -0.50 12.23 -9.69
CA LEU A 168 -0.60 10.97 -10.41
C LEU A 168 -1.04 9.83 -9.49
N ILE A 169 -0.46 9.72 -8.29
CA ILE A 169 -0.89 8.76 -7.27
C ILE A 169 -2.35 8.97 -6.86
N ASP A 170 -2.75 10.21 -6.59
CA ASP A 170 -4.14 10.50 -6.18
C ASP A 170 -5.14 10.14 -7.29
N SER A 171 -4.72 10.30 -8.56
CA SER A 171 -5.53 9.89 -9.70
C SER A 171 -5.59 8.38 -9.87
N ILE A 172 -4.46 7.69 -9.65
CA ILE A 172 -4.41 6.22 -9.68
C ILE A 172 -5.32 5.64 -8.59
N ASP A 173 -5.17 6.10 -7.35
CA ASP A 173 -5.99 5.69 -6.20
C ASP A 173 -7.49 5.87 -6.49
N LEU A 174 -7.87 7.00 -7.10
CA LEU A 174 -9.25 7.24 -7.50
C LEU A 174 -9.73 6.30 -8.61
N LEU A 175 -8.89 5.99 -9.60
CA LEU A 175 -9.26 5.21 -10.78
C LEU A 175 -9.36 3.71 -10.51
N ILE A 176 -8.44 3.14 -9.74
CA ILE A 176 -8.44 1.69 -9.46
C ILE A 176 -9.70 1.24 -8.70
N HIS A 177 -10.32 2.13 -7.94
CA HIS A 177 -11.57 1.89 -7.21
C HIS A 177 -12.80 2.39 -7.97
N ASN A 178 -12.63 2.94 -9.18
CA ASN A 178 -13.72 3.48 -9.98
C ASN A 178 -14.33 2.41 -10.89
N GLN A 179 -15.62 2.10 -10.69
CA GLN A 179 -16.33 1.08 -11.46
C GLN A 179 -16.33 1.37 -12.97
N THR A 180 -16.42 2.63 -13.38
CA THR A 180 -16.39 3.01 -14.80
C THR A 180 -15.03 2.67 -15.40
N PHE A 181 -13.93 3.03 -14.74
CA PHE A 181 -12.57 2.67 -15.16
C PHE A 181 -12.38 1.15 -15.24
N LEU A 182 -12.80 0.41 -14.20
CA LEU A 182 -12.71 -1.05 -14.19
C LEU A 182 -13.53 -1.71 -15.31
N SER A 183 -14.73 -1.21 -15.59
CA SER A 183 -15.57 -1.71 -16.68
C SER A 183 -15.02 -1.39 -18.06
N HIS A 184 -14.35 -0.24 -18.21
CA HIS A 184 -13.84 0.23 -19.48
C HIS A 184 -12.46 -0.37 -19.83
N CYS A 185 -11.58 -0.48 -18.84
CA CYS A 185 -10.17 -0.85 -19.03
C CYS A 185 -9.83 -2.27 -18.51
N GLY A 186 -10.70 -2.84 -17.68
CA GLY A 186 -10.50 -4.15 -17.05
C GLY A 186 -9.54 -4.13 -15.85
N ARG A 187 -9.55 -5.23 -15.09
CA ARG A 187 -8.70 -5.41 -13.88
C ARG A 187 -7.20 -5.35 -14.18
N ASN A 188 -6.78 -5.80 -15.37
CA ASN A 188 -5.37 -5.72 -15.78
C ASN A 188 -4.86 -4.26 -15.82
N ALA A 189 -5.69 -3.32 -16.25
CA ALA A 189 -5.33 -1.90 -16.23
C ALA A 189 -5.18 -1.37 -14.80
N ALA A 190 -6.04 -1.78 -13.86
CA ALA A 190 -5.90 -1.44 -12.45
C ALA A 190 -4.59 -1.98 -11.85
N CYS A 191 -4.23 -3.24 -12.16
CA CYS A 191 -2.94 -3.80 -11.75
C CYS A 191 -1.76 -2.98 -12.31
N LYS A 192 -1.79 -2.62 -13.60
CA LYS A 192 -0.76 -1.76 -14.20
C LYS A 192 -0.69 -0.38 -13.54
N ALA A 193 -1.83 0.22 -13.21
CA ALA A 193 -1.89 1.51 -12.53
C ALA A 193 -1.25 1.43 -11.13
N ALA A 194 -1.56 0.37 -10.38
CA ALA A 194 -0.97 0.14 -9.07
C ALA A 194 0.54 -0.16 -9.15
N LEU A 195 1.02 -0.88 -10.18
CA LEU A 195 2.45 -1.03 -10.46
C LEU A 195 3.11 0.31 -10.79
N LEU A 196 2.48 1.15 -11.62
CA LEU A 196 2.95 2.52 -11.88
C LEU A 196 3.04 3.34 -10.59
N ALA A 197 2.04 3.23 -9.71
CA ALA A 197 2.06 3.88 -8.41
C ALA A 197 3.23 3.40 -7.53
N SER A 198 3.51 2.10 -7.52
CA SER A 198 4.70 1.55 -6.83
C SER A 198 6.00 2.12 -7.37
N GLU A 199 6.16 2.19 -8.70
CA GLU A 199 7.34 2.73 -9.35
C GLU A 199 7.54 4.24 -9.11
N ILE A 200 6.45 5.00 -9.03
CA ILE A 200 6.51 6.41 -8.63
C ILE A 200 6.92 6.52 -7.16
N TYR A 201 6.31 5.71 -6.29
CA TYR A 201 6.61 5.69 -4.86
C TYR A 201 8.04 5.24 -4.56
N SER A 202 8.65 4.40 -5.40
CA SER A 202 10.05 3.99 -5.22
C SER A 202 11.04 5.13 -5.46
N LYS A 203 10.72 6.01 -6.40
CA LYS A 203 11.57 7.14 -6.80
C LYS A 203 11.29 8.40 -5.99
N VAL A 204 10.02 8.70 -5.78
CA VAL A 204 9.58 9.94 -5.15
C VAL A 204 9.08 9.62 -3.75
N PRO A 205 9.72 10.16 -2.68
CA PRO A 205 9.17 10.08 -1.35
C PRO A 205 7.83 10.82 -1.29
N LEU A 206 6.76 10.04 -1.40
CA LEU A 206 5.40 10.52 -1.29
C LEU A 206 4.82 10.18 0.07
N LEU A 207 3.95 11.07 0.52
CA LEU A 207 3.21 10.89 1.75
C LEU A 207 1.81 10.48 1.36
N PRO A 208 1.30 9.32 1.83
CA PRO A 208 -0.10 9.00 1.65
C PRO A 208 -0.91 10.17 2.20
N ARG A 209 -1.67 10.85 1.34
CA ARG A 209 -2.68 11.80 1.82
C ARG A 209 -3.49 11.07 2.89
N PRO A 210 -3.63 11.66 4.08
CA PRO A 210 -4.46 11.04 5.08
C PRO A 210 -5.89 10.97 4.57
N VAL A 211 -6.45 9.77 4.60
CA VAL A 211 -7.89 9.58 4.42
C VAL A 211 -8.52 10.07 5.72
N PHE A 212 -8.84 11.37 5.76
CA PHE A 212 -9.65 11.90 6.85
C PHE A 212 -11.04 11.27 6.72
N LEU A 213 -11.30 10.28 7.56
CA LEU A 213 -12.68 9.93 7.89
C LEU A 213 -13.23 11.10 8.72
N ASN A 214 -13.85 12.08 8.05
CA ASN A 214 -14.77 13.01 8.71
C ASN A 214 -16.09 12.30 9.13
N GLY A 215 -16.18 10.99 8.94
CA GLY A 215 -17.27 10.17 9.44
C GLY A 215 -17.05 9.77 10.91
N PRO A 216 -18.13 9.41 11.64
CA PRO A 216 -18.03 8.86 12.98
C PRO A 216 -17.08 7.67 12.92
N THR A 217 -15.96 7.77 13.64
CA THR A 217 -15.02 6.66 13.83
C THR A 217 -15.75 5.58 14.60
N GLN A 218 -16.39 4.67 13.88
CA GLN A 218 -16.87 3.44 14.48
C GLN A 218 -15.63 2.76 15.08
N ARG A 219 -15.76 2.42 16.35
CA ARG A 219 -14.67 1.95 17.20
C ARG A 219 -14.15 0.63 16.63
N CYS A 220 -13.15 0.69 15.75
CA CYS A 220 -12.46 -0.51 15.31
C CYS A 220 -11.70 -1.06 16.52
N ASP A 221 -12.10 -2.22 17.03
CA ASP A 221 -11.43 -2.91 18.14
C ASP A 221 -10.01 -3.41 17.77
N TRP A 222 -9.56 -3.13 16.55
CA TRP A 222 -8.29 -3.54 15.96
C TRP A 222 -7.16 -2.52 16.14
N LEU A 223 -7.24 -1.66 17.15
CA LEU A 223 -6.18 -0.68 17.39
C LEU A 223 -4.90 -1.39 17.83
N LEU A 224 -3.97 -1.57 16.90
CA LEU A 224 -2.59 -1.90 17.23
C LEU A 224 -1.95 -0.63 17.80
N GLN A 225 -1.83 -0.58 19.13
CA GLN A 225 -0.88 0.33 19.77
C GLN A 225 0.51 -0.13 19.36
N ASN A 226 1.07 0.55 18.36
CA ASN A 226 2.41 0.26 17.91
C ASN A 226 3.35 0.91 18.94
N ASP A 227 3.87 0.11 19.88
CA ASP A 227 4.71 0.54 21.01
C ASP A 227 6.06 1.18 20.59
N GLY A 228 6.26 1.44 19.30
CA GLY A 228 7.35 2.28 18.84
C GLY A 228 7.19 2.79 17.39
N LEU A 229 7.65 4.03 17.19
CA LEU A 229 8.01 4.63 15.88
C LEU A 229 9.01 3.80 15.04
N SER A 230 9.47 2.65 15.54
CA SER A 230 10.44 1.78 14.89
C SER A 230 10.01 1.26 13.52
N ASN A 231 8.70 1.25 13.23
CA ASN A 231 8.15 0.78 11.95
C ASN A 231 7.29 1.83 11.23
N LEU A 232 7.57 3.13 11.40
CA LEU A 232 6.78 4.18 10.74
C LEU A 232 6.85 4.06 9.21
N GLU A 233 8.03 3.79 8.64
CA GLU A 233 8.20 3.55 7.19
C GLU A 233 7.35 2.36 6.72
N ALA A 234 7.39 1.23 7.42
CA ALA A 234 6.57 0.08 7.12
C ALA A 234 5.07 0.42 7.20
N SER A 235 4.64 1.17 8.21
CA SER A 235 3.24 1.56 8.37
C SER A 235 2.75 2.47 7.23
N LEU A 236 3.61 3.34 6.72
CA LEU A 236 3.29 4.19 5.56
C LEU A 236 3.29 3.40 4.26
N CYS A 237 4.22 2.46 4.11
CA CYS A 237 4.21 1.56 2.97
C CYS A 237 2.91 0.77 2.96
N SER A 238 2.50 0.20 4.09
CA SER A 238 1.21 -0.47 4.27
C SER A 238 0.02 0.44 3.97
N THR A 239 0.05 1.70 4.42
CA THR A 239 -0.99 2.69 4.11
C THR A 239 -1.04 2.99 2.61
N PHE A 240 0.12 3.16 1.97
CA PHE A 240 0.24 3.41 0.55
C PHE A 240 -0.26 2.22 -0.27
N LEU A 241 0.23 1.01 0.04
CA LEU A 241 -0.22 -0.26 -0.54
C LEU A 241 -1.72 -0.41 -0.41
N SER A 242 -2.28 -0.09 0.76
CA SER A 242 -3.71 -0.19 1.00
C SER A 242 -4.55 0.77 0.18
N ARG A 243 -3.97 1.87 -0.31
CA ARG A 243 -4.63 2.74 -1.27
C ARG A 243 -4.61 2.11 -2.65
N ILE A 244 -3.46 1.59 -3.08
CA ILE A 244 -3.25 1.20 -4.47
C ILE A 244 -3.62 -0.26 -4.80
N LEU A 245 -3.80 -1.12 -3.80
CA LEU A 245 -4.18 -2.52 -3.99
C LEU A 245 -5.71 -2.69 -4.00
N ASP A 246 -6.17 -3.74 -4.67
CA ASP A 246 -7.58 -4.09 -4.83
C ASP A 246 -8.20 -4.53 -3.49
N HIS A 247 -9.23 -3.79 -3.07
CA HIS A 247 -9.95 -3.98 -1.81
C HIS A 247 -10.80 -5.26 -1.78
N ASP A 248 -10.92 -5.99 -2.90
CA ASP A 248 -11.44 -7.36 -2.93
C ASP A 248 -10.50 -8.34 -2.19
N TYR A 249 -9.19 -8.06 -2.16
CA TYR A 249 -8.17 -8.98 -1.60
C TYR A 249 -7.47 -8.44 -0.35
N ILE A 250 -7.50 -7.13 -0.14
CA ILE A 250 -6.84 -6.49 1.01
C ILE A 250 -7.83 -5.72 1.88
N ILE A 251 -7.55 -5.70 3.18
CA ILE A 251 -8.25 -4.83 4.13
C ILE A 251 -7.55 -3.48 4.09
N PRO A 252 -8.25 -2.38 3.76
CA PRO A 252 -7.63 -1.06 3.72
C PRO A 252 -6.99 -0.70 5.06
N TYR A 253 -5.69 -0.40 5.02
CA TYR A 253 -4.93 0.17 6.13
C TYR A 253 -5.01 1.69 6.07
N LEU A 254 -5.72 2.27 7.02
CA LEU A 254 -5.88 3.71 7.18
C LEU A 254 -5.14 4.16 8.44
N TRP A 255 -4.92 5.46 8.51
CA TRP A 255 -4.32 6.10 9.67
C TRP A 255 -5.05 7.39 9.99
N ILE A 256 -5.31 7.59 11.27
CA ILE A 256 -5.99 8.75 11.83
C ILE A 256 -5.16 9.33 12.97
N TYR A 257 -5.37 10.60 13.25
CA TYR A 257 -4.84 11.23 14.44
C TYR A 257 -5.93 11.25 15.50
N GLN A 258 -5.64 10.71 16.67
CA GLN A 258 -6.53 10.79 17.82
C GLN A 258 -5.77 11.43 18.98
N GLY A 259 -5.97 12.74 19.16
CA GLY A 259 -5.08 13.57 19.98
C GLY A 259 -3.72 13.72 19.30
N ASP A 260 -2.65 13.62 20.09
CA ASP A 260 -1.26 13.70 19.60
C ASP A 260 -0.72 12.34 19.11
N GLU A 261 -1.55 11.30 19.14
CA GLU A 261 -1.17 9.94 18.73
C GLU A 261 -1.65 9.62 17.33
N LEU A 262 -0.72 9.11 16.53
CA LEU A 262 -1.01 8.48 15.25
C LEU A 262 -1.56 7.07 15.50
N LYS A 263 -2.80 6.84 15.07
CA LYS A 263 -3.47 5.54 15.20
C LYS A 263 -3.76 4.96 13.84
N PHE A 264 -3.56 3.65 13.73
CA PHE A 264 -3.86 2.90 12.52
C PHE A 264 -5.22 2.22 12.67
N VAL A 265 -6.03 2.33 11.64
CA VAL A 265 -7.40 1.81 11.59
C VAL A 265 -7.52 0.95 10.35
N TYR A 266 -8.27 -0.13 10.47
CA TYR A 266 -8.42 -1.13 9.43
C TYR A 266 -9.86 -1.18 8.93
N GLY A 267 -10.00 -1.36 7.63
CA GLY A 267 -11.27 -1.68 6.99
C GLY A 267 -12.09 -0.47 6.53
N ASN A 268 -13.17 -0.79 5.83
CA ASN A 268 -14.22 0.14 5.48
C ASN A 268 -15.21 0.21 6.65
N VAL A 269 -15.62 1.41 7.04
CA VAL A 269 -16.56 1.65 8.15
C VAL A 269 -17.88 0.88 7.95
N ASN A 270 -18.23 0.55 6.70
CA ASN A 270 -19.51 -0.08 6.36
C ASN A 270 -19.43 -1.59 6.13
N GLU A 271 -18.25 -2.21 6.14
CA GLU A 271 -18.11 -3.65 5.89
C GLU A 271 -17.85 -4.41 7.19
N GLU A 272 -18.72 -5.38 7.49
CA GLU A 272 -18.46 -6.34 8.56
C GLU A 272 -17.47 -7.40 8.05
N HIS A 273 -16.24 -7.36 8.55
CA HIS A 273 -15.27 -8.43 8.34
C HIS A 273 -15.09 -9.24 9.63
N GLU A 274 -15.16 -10.57 9.52
CA GLU A 274 -14.92 -11.48 10.63
C GLU A 274 -13.56 -12.17 10.47
N PRO A 275 -12.67 -12.12 11.47
CA PRO A 275 -11.42 -12.87 11.47
C PRO A 275 -11.60 -14.36 11.28
N VAL A 276 -10.66 -15.02 10.61
CA VAL A 276 -10.73 -16.46 10.36
C VAL A 276 -10.83 -17.26 11.66
N ASP A 277 -10.13 -16.86 12.74
CA ASP A 277 -10.19 -17.56 14.03
C ASP A 277 -11.56 -17.42 14.70
N LYS A 278 -12.16 -16.23 14.66
CA LYS A 278 -13.51 -15.99 15.17
C LYS A 278 -14.55 -16.76 14.35
N TRP A 279 -14.41 -16.74 13.03
CA TRP A 279 -15.26 -17.51 12.12
C TRP A 279 -15.17 -19.02 12.37
N LEU A 280 -13.97 -19.56 12.56
CA LEU A 280 -13.74 -20.98 12.88
C LEU A 280 -14.46 -21.36 14.19
N ALA A 281 -14.30 -20.54 15.24
CA ALA A 281 -14.91 -20.78 16.55
C ALA A 281 -16.43 -20.71 16.51
N ARG A 282 -16.98 -19.71 15.79
CA ARG A 282 -18.42 -19.46 15.67
C ARG A 282 -19.13 -20.49 14.78
N SER A 283 -18.58 -20.72 13.60
CA SER A 283 -19.26 -21.46 12.52
C SER A 283 -18.98 -22.96 12.55
N ARG A 284 -17.92 -23.40 13.22
CA ARG A 284 -17.45 -24.80 13.26
C ARG A 284 -17.49 -25.47 11.87
N PRO A 285 -16.85 -24.85 10.87
CA PRO A 285 -16.97 -25.27 9.48
C PRO A 285 -16.40 -26.67 9.28
N ASN A 286 -16.98 -27.41 8.34
CA ASN A 286 -16.45 -28.71 7.91
C ASN A 286 -15.13 -28.53 7.11
N PHE A 287 -14.45 -29.64 6.83
CA PHE A 287 -13.14 -29.63 6.17
C PHE A 287 -13.16 -28.95 4.79
N VAL A 288 -14.19 -29.21 3.98
CA VAL A 288 -14.35 -28.61 2.65
C VAL A 288 -14.51 -27.09 2.74
N ALA A 289 -15.32 -26.60 3.67
CA ALA A 289 -15.50 -25.16 3.89
C ALA A 289 -14.20 -24.48 4.34
N ARG A 290 -13.39 -25.15 5.18
CA ARG A 290 -12.06 -24.67 5.57
C ARG A 290 -11.12 -24.58 4.36
N ILE A 291 -11.11 -25.59 3.48
CA ILE A 291 -10.32 -25.56 2.24
C ILE A 291 -10.76 -24.42 1.32
N ARG A 292 -12.07 -24.21 1.14
CA ARG A 292 -12.59 -23.10 0.32
C ARG A 292 -12.12 -21.74 0.83
N VAL A 293 -12.10 -21.54 2.16
CA VAL A 293 -11.53 -20.32 2.77
C VAL A 293 -10.03 -20.23 2.51
N MET A 294 -9.27 -21.32 2.68
CA MET A 294 -7.83 -21.31 2.40
C MET A 294 -7.51 -21.06 0.92
N LEU A 295 -8.37 -21.51 -0.01
CA LEU A 295 -8.26 -21.16 -1.43
C LEU A 295 -8.46 -19.66 -1.65
N ALA A 296 -9.42 -19.03 -0.96
CA ALA A 296 -9.60 -17.58 -1.02
C ALA A 296 -8.36 -16.83 -0.48
N VAL A 297 -7.76 -17.32 0.61
CA VAL A 297 -6.49 -16.78 1.14
C VAL A 297 -5.36 -16.91 0.13
N ALA A 298 -5.19 -18.09 -0.49
CA ALA A 298 -4.16 -18.32 -1.51
C ALA A 298 -4.34 -17.38 -2.71
N LYS A 299 -5.58 -17.14 -3.14
CA LYS A 299 -5.91 -16.16 -4.21
C LYS A 299 -5.51 -14.74 -3.83
N ALA A 300 -5.79 -14.31 -2.60
CA ALA A 300 -5.38 -13.00 -2.11
C ALA A 300 -3.85 -12.87 -2.05
N ILE A 301 -3.12 -13.90 -1.57
CA ILE A 301 -1.64 -13.88 -1.58
C ILE A 301 -1.10 -13.85 -3.01
N ARG A 302 -1.67 -14.64 -3.94
CA ARG A 302 -1.29 -14.64 -5.37
C ARG A 302 -1.47 -13.24 -5.97
N TYR A 303 -2.58 -12.57 -5.66
CA TYR A 303 -2.81 -11.20 -6.08
C TYR A 303 -1.71 -10.27 -5.55
N ILE A 304 -1.40 -10.32 -4.25
CA ILE A 304 -0.36 -9.49 -3.65
C ILE A 304 1.02 -9.74 -4.31
N HIS A 305 1.38 -11.01 -4.54
CA HIS A 305 2.62 -11.36 -5.26
C HIS A 305 2.67 -10.81 -6.69
N SER A 306 1.53 -10.81 -7.40
CA SER A 306 1.44 -10.25 -8.75
C SER A 306 1.69 -8.73 -8.81
N MET A 307 1.62 -8.06 -7.66
CA MET A 307 1.86 -6.63 -7.51
C MET A 307 3.31 -6.28 -7.10
N ASP A 308 4.23 -7.26 -7.13
CA ASP A 308 5.60 -7.17 -6.57
C ASP A 308 5.60 -6.71 -5.11
N VAL A 309 4.56 -7.10 -4.35
CA VAL A 309 4.42 -6.84 -2.92
C VAL A 309 4.69 -8.12 -2.16
N VAL A 310 5.44 -8.00 -1.07
CA VAL A 310 5.61 -9.07 -0.11
C VAL A 310 4.91 -8.67 1.18
N VAL A 311 4.00 -9.52 1.64
CA VAL A 311 3.38 -9.35 2.96
C VAL A 311 4.46 -9.49 4.03
N ALA A 312 4.79 -8.37 4.67
CA ALA A 312 5.74 -8.28 5.78
C ALA A 312 4.95 -8.23 7.08
N LEU A 313 4.48 -9.38 7.55
CA LEU A 313 3.81 -9.48 8.85
C LEU A 313 4.80 -9.42 10.03
N GLY A 314 6.00 -8.88 9.82
CA GLY A 314 7.08 -8.89 10.78
C GLY A 314 7.53 -10.31 11.12
N SER A 315 8.10 -10.49 12.32
CA SER A 315 8.38 -11.80 12.90
C SER A 315 7.11 -12.59 13.28
N ILE A 316 5.93 -12.07 12.95
CA ILE A 316 4.65 -12.68 13.29
C ILE A 316 4.18 -13.44 12.05
N PRO A 317 4.04 -14.77 12.11
CA PRO A 317 3.51 -15.55 10.98
C PRO A 317 2.12 -15.02 10.58
N ILE A 318 1.72 -15.24 9.31
CA ILE A 318 0.36 -15.06 8.80
C ILE A 318 -0.58 -15.83 9.72
N ASP A 319 -1.10 -15.10 10.70
CA ASP A 319 -2.05 -15.63 11.66
C ASP A 319 -3.46 -15.35 11.14
N SER A 320 -4.39 -16.21 11.54
CA SER A 320 -5.82 -16.09 11.26
C SER A 320 -6.41 -14.75 11.69
N HIS A 321 -5.76 -14.03 12.61
CA HIS A 321 -6.16 -12.68 13.02
C HIS A 321 -5.90 -11.62 11.93
N TYR A 322 -4.92 -11.83 11.04
CA TYR A 322 -4.60 -10.89 9.95
C TYR A 322 -5.40 -11.16 8.68
N ILE A 323 -6.34 -12.09 8.73
CA ILE A 323 -7.20 -12.46 7.61
C ILE A 323 -8.63 -12.32 8.08
N ALA A 324 -9.39 -11.50 7.37
CA ALA A 324 -10.81 -11.37 7.64
C ALA A 324 -11.61 -11.89 6.45
N LEU A 325 -12.78 -12.41 6.76
CA LEU A 325 -13.75 -12.94 5.81
C LEU A 325 -14.89 -11.94 5.69
N ASP A 326 -15.30 -11.66 4.46
CA ASP A 326 -16.56 -10.97 4.21
C ASP A 326 -17.76 -11.93 4.36
N SER A 327 -18.97 -11.40 4.16
CA SER A 327 -20.21 -12.18 4.22
C SER A 327 -20.29 -13.36 3.22
N ASN A 328 -19.49 -13.34 2.15
CA ASN A 328 -19.41 -14.39 1.13
C ASN A 328 -18.20 -15.32 1.33
N LEU A 329 -17.51 -15.22 2.48
CA LEU A 329 -16.28 -15.94 2.79
C LEU A 329 -15.11 -15.61 1.85
N HIS A 330 -15.12 -14.45 1.20
CA HIS A 330 -13.92 -13.96 0.54
C HIS A 330 -12.91 -13.51 1.58
N ALA A 331 -11.68 -14.01 1.45
CA ALA A 331 -10.60 -13.66 2.34
C ALA A 331 -9.97 -12.33 1.91
N LYS A 332 -9.89 -11.40 2.85
CA LYS A 332 -9.13 -10.15 2.74
C LYS A 332 -7.97 -10.18 3.72
N ILE A 333 -6.78 -9.82 3.23
CA ILE A 333 -5.55 -9.82 4.03
C ILE A 333 -5.30 -8.42 4.58
N LEU A 334 -4.99 -8.34 5.87
CA LEU A 334 -4.45 -7.14 6.48
C LEU A 334 -3.05 -6.88 5.93
N CYS A 335 -2.94 -5.97 4.97
CA CYS A 335 -1.68 -5.74 4.28
C CYS A 335 -0.73 -4.89 5.14
N SER A 336 0.04 -5.54 6.00
CA SER A 336 1.31 -5.01 6.48
C SER A 336 2.39 -5.47 5.49
N GLY A 337 2.58 -4.73 4.40
CA GLY A 337 3.42 -5.14 3.28
C GLY A 337 4.56 -4.19 3.02
N VAL A 338 5.57 -4.68 2.31
CA VAL A 338 6.58 -3.84 1.66
C VAL A 338 6.70 -4.28 0.20
N PHE A 339 7.17 -3.39 -0.66
CA PHE A 339 7.48 -3.79 -2.02
C PHE A 339 8.70 -4.70 -2.04
N ALA A 340 8.73 -5.69 -2.93
CA ALA A 340 9.86 -6.60 -3.03
C ALA A 340 11.16 -5.86 -3.38
N TRP A 341 11.10 -4.77 -4.16
CA TRP A 341 12.26 -3.92 -4.43
C TRP A 341 12.81 -3.25 -3.18
N GLN A 342 11.96 -2.87 -2.21
CA GLN A 342 12.44 -2.30 -0.95
C GLN A 342 13.29 -3.32 -0.21
N VAL A 343 12.83 -4.57 -0.15
CA VAL A 343 13.56 -5.67 0.50
C VAL A 343 14.91 -5.91 -0.18
N ARG A 344 14.95 -5.86 -1.52
CA ARG A 344 16.19 -6.04 -2.31
C ARG A 344 17.20 -4.92 -2.07
N ASP A 345 16.74 -3.67 -2.03
CA ASP A 345 17.60 -2.50 -1.84
C ASP A 345 18.04 -2.30 -0.38
N SER A 346 17.30 -2.90 0.55
CA SER A 346 17.51 -2.73 1.98
C SER A 346 18.16 -3.93 2.64
N GLU A 347 19.38 -4.30 2.22
CA GLU A 347 20.19 -5.29 2.95
C GLU A 347 20.37 -4.91 4.44
N ASP A 348 20.24 -3.61 4.75
CA ASP A 348 20.39 -3.02 6.09
C ASP A 348 19.07 -2.64 6.79
N LEU A 349 17.89 -2.69 6.15
CA LEU A 349 16.63 -2.67 6.91
C LEU A 349 16.47 -4.06 7.51
N ILE A 350 17.33 -4.28 8.50
CA ILE A 350 17.28 -5.36 9.44
C ILE A 350 15.97 -5.16 10.18
N PHE A 351 14.87 -5.66 9.61
CA PHE A 351 13.91 -6.35 10.45
C PHE A 351 14.78 -7.35 11.21
N GLU A 352 14.95 -7.17 12.52
CA GLU A 352 15.89 -7.94 13.35
C GLU A 352 15.61 -9.46 13.35
N GLY A 353 14.64 -9.95 12.58
CA GLY A 353 14.53 -11.31 12.06
C GLY A 353 14.89 -11.44 10.57
N LYS A 354 16.11 -11.88 10.28
CA LYS A 354 16.81 -11.98 8.97
C LYS A 354 16.17 -12.83 7.83
N GLY A 355 14.85 -13.00 7.73
CA GLY A 355 14.33 -13.89 6.66
C GLY A 355 12.85 -13.85 6.34
N GLY A 356 12.09 -12.86 6.80
CA GLY A 356 10.62 -12.92 6.76
C GLY A 356 9.92 -12.31 5.55
N CYS A 357 10.62 -11.66 4.62
CA CYS A 357 9.98 -10.83 3.58
C CYS A 357 10.33 -11.28 2.15
N THR A 358 10.11 -12.56 1.83
CA THR A 358 10.16 -13.03 0.44
C THR A 358 8.86 -13.75 0.03
N PRO A 359 8.54 -13.83 -1.28
CA PRO A 359 7.40 -14.61 -1.74
C PRO A 359 7.43 -16.06 -1.24
N GLU A 360 8.61 -16.68 -1.21
CA GLU A 360 8.83 -18.04 -0.71
C GLU A 360 8.55 -18.15 0.79
N HIS A 361 8.87 -17.12 1.57
CA HIS A 361 8.50 -17.07 2.99
C HIS A 361 6.98 -17.04 3.14
N ASN A 362 6.26 -16.21 2.38
CA ASN A 362 4.80 -16.17 2.42
C ASN A 362 4.16 -17.52 2.09
N ILE A 363 4.76 -18.31 1.20
CA ILE A 363 4.30 -19.65 0.84
C ILE A 363 4.43 -20.61 2.04
N ALA A 364 5.56 -20.59 2.75
CA ALA A 364 5.74 -21.41 3.96
C ALA A 364 4.75 -20.99 5.05
N THR A 365 4.57 -19.69 5.26
CA THR A 365 3.65 -19.17 6.27
C THR A 365 2.18 -19.43 5.92
N PHE A 366 1.83 -19.45 4.62
CA PHE A 366 0.53 -19.93 4.16
C PHE A 366 0.32 -21.40 4.52
N ALA A 367 1.34 -22.25 4.37
CA ALA A 367 1.25 -23.66 4.74
C ALA A 367 1.01 -23.85 6.24
N ASP A 368 1.66 -23.05 7.08
CA ASP A 368 1.46 -23.05 8.53
C ASP A 368 0.02 -22.66 8.91
N LEU A 369 -0.50 -21.62 8.25
CA LEU A 369 -1.89 -21.23 8.42
C LEU A 369 -2.85 -22.32 7.93
N PHE A 370 -2.58 -22.91 6.77
CA PHE A 370 -3.43 -23.94 6.18
C PHE A 370 -3.52 -25.14 7.11
N GLU A 371 -2.39 -25.61 7.65
CA GLU A 371 -2.38 -26.70 8.63
C GLU A 371 -3.22 -26.34 9.87
N LYS A 372 -2.99 -25.14 10.43
CA LYS A 372 -3.70 -24.65 11.62
C LYS A 372 -5.21 -24.55 11.39
N VAL A 373 -5.65 -24.08 10.23
CA VAL A 373 -7.07 -23.92 9.89
C VAL A 373 -7.73 -25.29 9.69
N CYS A 374 -7.05 -26.22 9.02
CA CYS A 374 -7.62 -27.49 8.62
C CYS A 374 -7.51 -28.63 9.64
N PHE A 375 -6.46 -28.67 10.48
CA PHE A 375 -6.14 -29.85 11.29
C PHE A 375 -6.08 -29.63 12.81
N ARG A 376 -6.24 -28.40 13.32
CA ARG A 376 -6.05 -28.10 14.75
C ARG A 376 -7.06 -28.76 15.71
N ASP A 377 -8.21 -29.24 15.22
CA ASP A 377 -9.29 -29.78 16.07
C ASP A 377 -9.33 -31.32 16.13
N ASP A 378 -8.22 -32.02 15.84
CA ASP A 378 -8.01 -33.48 16.01
C ASP A 378 -9.07 -34.43 15.43
N ASN A 379 -9.96 -33.96 14.55
CA ASN A 379 -10.90 -34.81 13.82
C ASN A 379 -10.23 -35.51 12.62
N GLU A 380 -9.14 -36.22 12.89
CA GLU A 380 -8.30 -36.94 11.92
C GLU A 380 -8.98 -38.15 11.25
N ASN A 381 -10.22 -38.47 11.62
CA ASN A 381 -10.97 -39.61 11.10
C ASN A 381 -11.69 -39.33 9.77
N LEU A 382 -11.12 -38.50 8.89
CA LEU A 382 -11.60 -38.31 7.52
C LEU A 382 -10.69 -39.15 6.59
N PRO A 383 -11.00 -40.43 6.32
CA PRO A 383 -10.35 -41.19 5.26
C PRO A 383 -10.85 -40.64 3.92
N ASN A 384 -10.19 -39.60 3.44
CA ASN A 384 -10.54 -38.94 2.19
C ASN A 384 -9.25 -38.54 1.46
N ASP A 385 -9.16 -38.84 0.16
CA ASP A 385 -8.03 -38.50 -0.70
C ASP A 385 -7.69 -37.00 -0.61
N LEU A 386 -8.71 -36.16 -0.40
CA LEU A 386 -8.56 -34.72 -0.20
C LEU A 386 -7.69 -34.35 1.01
N VAL A 387 -7.72 -35.14 2.10
CA VAL A 387 -6.87 -34.91 3.28
C VAL A 387 -5.40 -35.10 2.91
N GLU A 388 -5.10 -36.16 2.16
CA GLU A 388 -3.74 -36.46 1.71
C GLU A 388 -3.24 -35.43 0.69
N ASP A 389 -4.10 -34.97 -0.22
CA ASP A 389 -3.75 -33.89 -1.16
C ASP A 389 -3.41 -32.59 -0.43
N VAL A 390 -4.20 -32.21 0.59
CA VAL A 390 -3.93 -31.03 1.42
C VAL A 390 -2.61 -31.20 2.18
N ARG A 391 -2.36 -32.35 2.81
CA ARG A 391 -1.09 -32.62 3.53
C ARG A 391 0.11 -32.53 2.58
N ARG A 392 0.03 -33.14 1.40
CA ARG A 392 1.10 -33.10 0.38
C ARG A 392 1.37 -31.68 -0.12
N LEU A 393 0.34 -30.85 -0.27
CA LEU A 393 0.52 -29.45 -0.63
C LEU A 393 1.22 -28.67 0.49
N ILE A 394 0.78 -28.84 1.74
CA ILE A 394 1.41 -28.21 2.91
C ILE A 394 2.90 -28.58 3.01
N GLU A 395 3.23 -29.86 2.86
CA GLU A 395 4.62 -30.34 2.88
C GLU A 395 5.48 -29.68 1.81
N ARG A 396 4.99 -29.60 0.56
CA ARG A 396 5.72 -28.92 -0.53
C ARG A 396 5.90 -27.42 -0.29
N CYS A 397 4.92 -26.76 0.31
CA CYS A 397 5.04 -25.35 0.68
C CYS A 397 6.02 -25.11 1.84
N ARG A 398 6.29 -26.12 2.68
CA ARG A 398 7.21 -26.07 3.83
C ARG A 398 8.64 -26.52 3.55
N VAL A 399 8.97 -26.88 2.31
CA VAL A 399 10.32 -27.32 1.96
C VAL A 399 11.37 -26.30 2.44
N GLU A 400 12.43 -26.81 3.08
CA GLU A 400 13.46 -25.98 3.71
C GLU A 400 14.14 -25.06 2.70
N ASP A 401 14.48 -25.58 1.51
CA ASP A 401 14.95 -24.78 0.38
C ASP A 401 13.83 -23.90 -0.17
N PRO A 402 13.91 -22.56 -0.01
CA PRO A 402 12.85 -21.66 -0.46
C PRO A 402 12.58 -21.75 -1.96
N LYS A 403 13.62 -22.02 -2.76
CA LYS A 403 13.51 -22.09 -4.24
C LYS A 403 12.78 -23.35 -4.72
N SER A 404 12.70 -24.38 -3.87
CA SER A 404 11.98 -25.61 -4.16
C SER A 404 10.48 -25.52 -3.83
N ARG A 405 10.03 -24.43 -3.18
CA ARG A 405 8.62 -24.21 -2.86
C ARG A 405 7.83 -23.85 -4.14
N PRO A 406 6.55 -24.25 -4.25
CA PRO A 406 5.71 -23.85 -5.38
C PRO A 406 5.42 -22.35 -5.34
N SER A 407 5.21 -21.71 -6.50
CA SER A 407 4.67 -20.35 -6.54
C SER A 407 3.22 -20.33 -6.01
N MET A 408 2.74 -19.18 -5.54
CA MET A 408 1.34 -19.08 -5.11
C MET A 408 0.35 -19.27 -6.28
N GLU A 409 0.78 -19.03 -7.52
CA GLU A 409 0.02 -19.41 -8.71
C GLU A 409 -0.15 -20.93 -8.83
N ASN A 410 0.93 -21.70 -8.66
CA ASN A 410 0.86 -23.17 -8.67
C ASN A 410 -0.02 -23.70 -7.53
N VAL A 411 0.10 -23.11 -6.34
CA VAL A 411 -0.74 -23.45 -5.18
C VAL A 411 -2.23 -23.24 -5.51
N VAL A 412 -2.61 -22.07 -6.03
CA VAL A 412 -4.01 -21.79 -6.38
C VAL A 412 -4.51 -22.74 -7.47
N ASN A 413 -3.74 -22.94 -8.53
CA ASN A 413 -4.13 -23.81 -9.64
C ASN A 413 -4.37 -25.26 -9.19
N GLU A 414 -3.54 -25.76 -8.27
CA GLU A 414 -3.72 -27.09 -7.69
C GLU A 414 -4.96 -27.18 -6.82
N MET A 415 -5.18 -26.20 -5.94
CA MET A 415 -6.36 -26.15 -5.07
C MET A 415 -7.68 -26.00 -5.84
N GLU A 416 -7.67 -25.30 -6.98
CA GLU A 416 -8.83 -25.18 -7.87
C GLU A 416 -9.16 -26.48 -8.62
N ALA A 417 -8.19 -27.38 -8.77
CA ALA A 417 -8.40 -28.69 -9.40
C ALA A 417 -9.04 -29.72 -8.45
N TRP A 418 -9.11 -29.43 -7.15
CA TRP A 418 -9.77 -30.30 -6.18
C TRP A 418 -11.29 -30.25 -6.33
N ASP A 419 -11.95 -31.41 -6.30
CA ASP A 419 -13.41 -31.48 -6.29
C ASP A 419 -13.94 -31.09 -4.91
N LEU A 420 -14.24 -29.80 -4.76
CA LEU A 420 -14.75 -29.23 -3.51
C LEU A 420 -16.28 -29.13 -3.51
N THR A 421 -17.02 -29.82 -4.39
CA THR A 421 -18.47 -29.62 -4.58
C THR A 421 -19.33 -30.08 -3.41
#